data_AF-A0A962S083-F1
#
_entry.id   AF-A0A962S083-F1
#
_cell.length_a   1.000
_cell.length_b   1.000
_cell.length_c   1.000
_cell.angle_alpha   90.00
_cell.angle_beta   90.00
_cell.angle_gamma   90.00
#
_symmetry.space_group_name_H-M   'P 1'
#
loop_
_entity.id
_entity.type
_entity.pdbx_description
1 polymer ?
#
loop_
_entity_poly.entity_id
_entity_poly.type
_entity_poly.pdbx_seq_one_letter_code
_entity_poly.pdbx_strand_id
1 'polypeptide(L)' 'MPGMSSHSRILVVCHCEREDVSVIRTISARKATTKERSFYPQSVL' A
#
# COMPACT_ATOMS: atom_id res chain seq x y z
N MET A 1 -9.63 1.02 3.26
CA MET A 1 -8.91 2.01 2.44
C MET A 1 -7.41 1.84 2.72
N PRO A 2 -6.57 1.42 1.75
CA PRO A 2 -5.12 1.44 1.94
C PRO A 2 -4.65 2.90 2.01
N GLY A 3 -3.93 3.23 3.09
CA GLY A 3 -3.46 4.59 3.37
C GLY A 3 -2.41 5.06 2.36
N MET A 4 -2.56 6.29 1.87
CA MET A 4 -1.57 6.96 1.04
C MET A 4 -0.48 7.55 1.94
N SER A 5 0.75 7.03 1.83
CA SER A 5 1.92 7.64 2.46
C SER A 5 2.26 8.95 1.74
N SER A 6 2.14 10.07 2.46
CA SER A 6 2.18 11.44 1.91
C SER A 6 3.58 11.99 1.61
N HIS A 7 4.65 11.27 1.95
CA HIS A 7 6.02 11.77 1.74
C HIS A 7 6.71 11.17 0.52
N SER A 8 6.22 10.06 -0.01
CA SER A 8 6.77 9.43 -1.19
C SER A 8 5.63 9.12 -2.16
N ARG A 9 5.67 9.69 -3.37
CA ARG A 9 4.72 9.41 -4.47
C ARG A 9 4.91 7.99 -5.04
N ILE A 10 5.22 7.03 -4.17
CA ILE A 10 5.55 5.65 -4.50
C ILE A 10 4.40 4.79 -3.99
N LEU A 11 3.76 4.08 -4.93
CA LEU A 11 2.80 3.05 -4.60
C LEU A 11 3.53 1.85 -3.98
N VAL A 12 3.13 1.45 -2.78
CA VAL A 12 3.70 0.33 -2.03
C VAL A 12 2.66 -0.77 -1.91
N VAL A 13 3.05 -2.00 -2.24
CA VAL A 13 2.27 -3.20 -1.99
C VAL A 13 2.81 -3.83 -0.70
N CYS A 14 1.92 -4.15 0.23
CA CYS A 14 2.28 -4.79 1.48
C CYS A 14 1.40 -6.01 1.76
N HIS A 15 2.01 -7.03 2.36
CA HIS A 15 1.28 -8.12 3.00
C HIS A 15 1.22 -7.81 4.48
N CYS A 16 0.01 -7.71 5.02
CA CYS A 16 -0.20 -7.40 6.42
C CYS A 16 -1.06 -8.48 7.06
N GLU A 17 -0.68 -8.88 8.26
CA GLU A 17 -1.58 -9.59 9.15
C GLU A 17 -2.28 -8.60 10.05
N ARG A 18 -3.57 -8.83 10.24
CA ARG A 18 -4.38 -8.05 11.16
C ARG A 18 -4.60 -8.89 12.40
N GLU A 19 -3.88 -8.54 13.45
CA GLU A 19 -4.06 -9.10 14.79
C GLU A 19 -5.03 -8.14 15.50
N ASP A 20 -6.28 -8.59 15.67
CA ASP A 20 -7.41 -7.81 16.19
C ASP A 20 -7.86 -6.58 15.37
N VAL A 21 -8.92 -5.92 15.83
CA VAL A 21 -9.61 -4.85 15.08
C VAL A 21 -8.72 -3.60 14.93
N SER A 22 -7.65 -3.44 15.71
CA SER A 22 -6.89 -2.19 15.76
C SER A 22 -5.43 -2.29 15.31
N VAL A 23 -4.83 -3.49 15.19
CA VAL A 23 -3.41 -3.63 14.86
C VAL A 23 -3.22 -4.25 13.48
N ILE A 24 -2.52 -3.53 12.60
CA ILE A 24 -2.08 -4.02 11.29
C ILE A 24 -0.58 -4.21 11.35
N ARG A 25 -0.11 -5.47 11.34
CA ARG A 25 1.31 -5.82 11.28
C ARG A 25 1.70 -5.99 9.82
N THR A 26 2.53 -5.08 9.31
CA THR A 26 3.13 -5.22 7.98
C THR A 26 4.23 -6.28 8.03
N ILE A 27 4.05 -7.40 7.31
CA ILE A 27 5.01 -8.50 7.23
C ILE A 27 6.02 -8.23 6.11
N SER A 28 5.57 -7.64 5.00
CA SER A 28 6.43 -7.25 3.90
C SER A 28 5.89 -6.01 3.20
N ALA A 29 6.80 -5.19 2.66
CA ALA A 29 6.46 -4.02 1.86
C ALA A 29 7.45 -3.91 0.69
N ARG A 30 6.94 -3.66 -0.52
CA ARG A 30 7.77 -3.44 -1.71
C ARG A 30 7.15 -2.42 -2.66
N LYS A 31 7.98 -1.82 -3.52
CA LYS A 31 7.50 -0.94 -4.60
C LYS A 31 6.60 -1.70 -5.55
N ALA A 32 5.43 -1.15 -5.86
CA ALA A 32 4.51 -1.71 -6.83
C ALA A 32 5.16 -1.77 -8.23
N THR A 33 5.04 -2.93 -8.88
CA THR A 33 5.42 -3.12 -10.29
C THR A 33 4.51 -2.32 -11.23
N THR A 34 4.91 -2.16 -12.49
CA THR A 34 4.09 -1.48 -13.51
C THR A 34 2.71 -2.11 -13.69
N LYS A 35 2.62 -3.45 -13.61
CA LYS A 35 1.34 -4.17 -13.67
C LYS A 35 0.49 -3.91 -12.43
N GLU A 36 1.08 -3.94 -11.24
CA GLU A 36 0.32 -3.70 -10.00
C GLU A 36 -0.21 -2.27 -9.91
N ARG A 37 0.51 -1.30 -10.49
CA ARG A 37 0.08 0.10 -10.56
C ARG A 37 -1.22 0.28 -11.33
N SER A 38 -1.57 -0.56 -12.30
CA SER A 38 -2.84 -0.42 -13.03
C SER A 38 -4.07 -0.79 -12.19
N PHE A 39 -3.89 -1.55 -11.09
CA PHE A 39 -5.00 -1.89 -10.19
C PHE A 39 -5.37 -0.75 -9.24
N TYR A 40 -4.50 0.24 -9.08
CA TYR A 40 -4.76 1.40 -8.25
C TYR A 40 -4.98 2.59 -9.17
N PRO A 41 -6.15 3.25 -9.13
CA PRO A 41 -6.32 4.49 -9.88
C PRO A 41 -5.21 5.44 -9.45
N GLN A 42 -4.48 5.99 -10.43
CA GLN A 42 -3.50 7.02 -10.12
C GLN A 42 -4.24 8.13 -9.40
N SER A 43 -3.86 8.42 -8.15
CA SER A 43 -4.28 9.64 -7.49
C SER A 43 -3.63 10.80 -8.25
N VAL A 44 -4.29 11.25 -9.30
CA VAL A 44 -4.05 12.57 -9.87
C VAL A 44 -4.34 13.56 -8.74
N LEU A 45 -3.28 14.26 -8.32
CA LEU A 45 -3.44 15.51 -7.56
C LEU A 45 -3.95 16.58 -8.53
#